data_AF-A0A8D8HA75-F1
#
_entry.id   AF-A0A8D8HA75-F1
#
_cell.length_a   1.000
_cell.length_b   1.000
_cell.length_c   1.000
_cell.angle_alpha   90.00
_cell.angle_beta   90.00
_cell.angle_gamma   90.00
#
_symmetry.space_group_name_H-M   'P 1'
#
loop_
_entity.id
_entity.type
_entity.pdbx_description
1 polymer ?
#
loop_
_entity_poly.entity_id
_entity_poly.type
_entity_poly.pdbx_seq_one_letter_code
_entity_poly.pdbx_strand_id
1 'polypeptide(L)'
;DHLISLRNKKDISELDMAAHGVTFFIDGFETSSIAMAFVLYEVARNPDVQKQLREELLKASNDQGSISYDTLLELPYLEQVINESLRLWPPAAFLSKKCTEPIELDLTSSQKARIEKGVFAMIPIWSIHRDPEYYENPTTFNPDRFSPEQGGASPYREKGCFIP
;
A
#
# COMPACT_ATOMS: atom_id res chain seq x y z
N ASP A 1 -16.21 -4.09 -21.81
CA ASP A 1 -17.61 -4.51 -21.58
C ASP A 1 -18.27 -3.97 -20.31
N HIS A 2 -17.60 -3.99 -19.15
CA HIS A 2 -18.20 -3.55 -17.88
C HIS A 2 -18.61 -2.07 -17.81
N LEU A 3 -17.75 -1.13 -18.26
CA LEU A 3 -18.11 0.30 -18.26
C LEU A 3 -19.26 0.63 -19.22
N ILE A 4 -19.33 -0.07 -20.36
CA ILE A 4 -20.41 0.09 -21.35
C ILE A 4 -21.73 -0.44 -20.81
N SER A 5 -21.72 -1.54 -20.05
CA SER A 5 -22.93 -2.05 -19.40
C SER A 5 -23.41 -1.16 -18.25
N LEU A 6 -22.49 -0.52 -17.51
CA LEU A 6 -22.81 0.49 -16.50
C LEU A 6 -23.45 1.75 -17.10
N ARG A 7 -22.97 2.19 -18.26
CA ARG A 7 -23.58 3.31 -19.01
C ARG A 7 -25.07 3.09 -19.25
N ASN A 8 -25.43 1.91 -19.75
CA ASN A 8 -26.82 1.57 -20.05
C ASN A 8 -27.68 1.39 -18.78
N LYS A 9 -27.08 1.02 -17.63
CA LYS A 9 -27.80 0.75 -16.38
C LYS A 9 -27.98 1.98 -15.49
N LYS A 10 -27.08 2.97 -15.59
CA LYS A 10 -27.03 4.15 -14.70
C LYS A 10 -27.22 5.49 -15.44
N ASP A 11 -27.56 5.46 -16.72
CA ASP A 11 -27.74 6.65 -17.57
C ASP A 11 -26.53 7.61 -17.51
N ILE A 12 -25.33 7.01 -17.59
CA ILE A 12 -24.04 7.72 -17.47
C ILE A 12 -23.76 8.44 -18.80
N SER A 13 -23.40 9.72 -18.75
CA SER A 13 -23.11 10.49 -19.96
C SER A 13 -21.79 10.08 -20.62
N GLU A 14 -21.58 10.45 -21.88
CA GLU A 14 -20.28 10.25 -22.55
C GLU A 14 -19.15 11.00 -21.84
N LEU A 15 -19.43 12.16 -21.27
CA LEU A 15 -18.47 12.95 -20.49
C LEU A 15 -18.06 12.21 -19.21
N ASP A 16 -19.02 11.64 -18.50
CA ASP A 16 -18.75 10.85 -17.29
C ASP A 16 -17.94 9.59 -17.61
N MET A 17 -18.23 8.93 -18.75
CA MET A 17 -17.44 7.79 -19.23
C MET A 17 -15.99 8.18 -19.54
N ALA A 18 -15.79 9.32 -20.21
CA ALA A 18 -14.45 9.84 -20.49
C ALA A 18 -13.72 10.21 -19.19
N ALA A 19 -14.39 10.88 -18.24
CA ALA A 19 -13.84 11.23 -16.94
C ALA A 19 -13.41 9.99 -16.15
N HIS A 20 -14.27 8.96 -16.08
CA HIS A 20 -13.93 7.69 -15.44
C HIS A 20 -12.74 6.99 -16.11
N GLY A 21 -12.63 7.07 -17.44
CA GLY A 21 -11.48 6.54 -18.17
C GLY A 21 -10.17 7.23 -17.77
N VAL A 22 -10.17 8.55 -17.63
CA VAL A 22 -9.01 9.33 -17.17
C VAL A 22 -8.66 8.97 -15.73
N THR A 23 -9.64 8.93 -14.83
CA THR A 23 -9.42 8.56 -13.42
C THR A 23 -8.82 7.17 -13.29
N PHE A 24 -9.36 6.17 -14.00
CA PHE A 24 -8.83 4.81 -13.97
C PHE A 24 -7.37 4.74 -14.44
N PHE A 25 -7.04 5.49 -15.50
CA PHE A 25 -5.69 5.56 -16.01
C PHE A 25 -4.74 6.16 -14.97
N ILE A 26 -5.06 7.33 -14.41
CA ILE A 26 -4.19 8.01 -13.43
C ILE A 26 -4.06 7.19 -12.15
N ASP A 27 -5.20 6.85 -11.53
CA ASP A 27 -5.22 6.18 -10.22
C ASP A 27 -4.61 4.78 -10.28
N GLY A 28 -4.75 4.07 -11.41
CA GLY A 28 -4.19 2.73 -11.59
C GLY A 28 -2.72 2.73 -12.03
N PHE A 29 -2.32 3.68 -12.88
CA PHE A 29 -0.97 3.71 -13.45
C PHE A 29 0.04 4.39 -12.53
N GLU A 30 -0.27 5.58 -12.02
CA GLU A 30 0.70 6.38 -11.28
C GLU A 30 1.06 5.72 -9.95
N THR A 31 0.06 5.24 -9.20
CA THR A 31 0.26 4.55 -7.91
C THR A 31 1.10 3.28 -8.05
N SER A 32 0.73 2.40 -9.00
CA SER A 32 1.42 1.13 -9.25
C SER A 32 2.83 1.33 -9.79
N SER A 33 3.04 2.33 -10.66
CA SER A 33 4.37 2.63 -11.22
C SER A 33 5.32 3.18 -10.16
N ILE A 34 4.85 4.05 -9.26
CA ILE A 34 5.63 4.53 -8.11
C ILE A 34 6.01 3.37 -7.19
N ALA A 35 5.04 2.52 -6.82
CA ALA A 35 5.31 1.36 -5.97
C ALA A 35 6.39 0.45 -6.59
N MET A 36 6.24 0.09 -7.88
CA MET A 36 7.20 -0.75 -8.58
C MET A 36 8.59 -0.09 -8.70
N ALA A 37 8.65 1.22 -8.97
CA ALA A 37 9.91 1.95 -9.07
C ALA A 37 10.68 1.91 -7.74
N PHE A 38 10.01 2.12 -6.61
CA PHE A 38 10.65 2.08 -5.29
C PHE A 38 11.00 0.67 -4.82
N VAL A 39 10.21 -0.35 -5.16
CA VAL A 39 10.60 -1.77 -4.97
C VAL A 39 11.92 -2.04 -5.68
N LEU A 40 12.02 -1.70 -6.97
CA LEU A 40 13.24 -1.92 -7.74
C LEU A 40 14.42 -1.10 -7.21
N TYR A 41 14.18 0.13 -6.77
CA TYR A 41 15.19 0.99 -6.15
C TYR A 41 15.77 0.37 -4.88
N GLU A 42 14.92 -0.08 -3.95
CA GLU A 42 15.40 -0.69 -2.70
C GLU A 42 16.07 -2.05 -2.95
N VAL A 43 15.53 -2.87 -3.85
CA VAL A 43 16.20 -4.12 -4.25
C VAL A 43 17.59 -3.84 -4.85
N ALA A 44 17.74 -2.82 -5.70
CA ALA A 44 19.03 -2.46 -6.30
C ALA A 44 20.05 -1.91 -5.28
N ARG A 45 19.57 -1.28 -4.19
CA ARG A 45 20.43 -0.72 -3.13
C ARG A 45 20.80 -1.70 -2.04
N ASN A 46 20.11 -2.83 -1.94
CA ASN A 46 20.30 -3.83 -0.89
C ASN A 46 20.66 -5.20 -1.52
N PRO A 47 21.94 -5.46 -1.83
CA PRO A 47 22.37 -6.67 -2.54
C PRO A 47 21.98 -7.98 -1.85
N ASP A 48 21.95 -8.01 -0.52
CA ASP A 48 21.54 -9.20 0.23
C ASP A 48 20.05 -9.50 0.04
N VAL A 49 19.19 -8.48 0.09
CA VAL A 49 17.76 -8.61 -0.24
C VAL A 49 17.59 -9.06 -1.69
N GLN A 50 18.32 -8.45 -2.62
CA GLN A 50 18.25 -8.83 -4.03
C GLN A 50 18.61 -10.30 -4.24
N LYS A 51 19.66 -10.78 -3.57
CA LYS A 51 20.10 -12.17 -3.64
C LYS A 51 19.03 -13.10 -3.08
N GLN A 52 18.52 -12.83 -1.88
CA GLN A 52 17.51 -13.65 -1.23
C GLN A 52 16.20 -13.71 -2.04
N LEU A 53 15.73 -12.56 -2.55
CA LEU A 53 14.55 -12.49 -3.41
C LEU A 53 14.76 -13.26 -4.72
N ARG A 54 15.94 -13.14 -5.33
CA ARG A 54 16.27 -13.90 -6.55
C ARG A 54 16.27 -15.40 -6.28
N GLU A 55 16.80 -15.85 -5.15
CA GLU A 55 16.80 -17.26 -4.77
C GLU A 55 15.37 -17.81 -4.59
N GLU A 56 14.47 -17.05 -3.97
CA GLU A 56 13.05 -17.42 -3.86
C GLU A 56 12.39 -17.53 -5.24
N LEU A 57 12.56 -16.52 -6.08
CA LEU A 57 11.98 -16.48 -7.43
C LEU A 57 12.51 -17.63 -8.31
N LEU A 58 13.81 -17.95 -8.23
CA LEU A 58 14.40 -19.07 -8.98
C LEU A 58 13.85 -20.42 -8.50
N LYS A 59 13.66 -20.61 -7.18
CA LYS A 59 13.07 -21.84 -6.64
C LYS A 59 11.60 -22.01 -7.07
N ALA A 60 10.87 -20.91 -7.25
CA ALA A 60 9.48 -20.92 -7.70
C ALA A 60 9.33 -21.05 -9.22
N SER A 61 10.39 -20.77 -9.98
CA SER A 61 10.37 -20.82 -11.44
C SER A 61 10.41 -22.25 -11.99
N ASN A 62 9.67 -22.50 -13.07
CA ASN A 62 9.77 -23.76 -13.81
C ASN A 62 11.00 -23.80 -14.73
N ASP A 63 11.20 -24.91 -15.44
CA ASP A 63 12.34 -25.11 -16.37
C ASP A 63 12.44 -24.05 -17.48
N GLN A 64 11.37 -23.30 -17.75
CA GLN A 64 11.31 -22.23 -18.74
C GLN A 64 11.55 -20.83 -18.11
N GLY A 65 11.81 -20.76 -16.80
CA GLY A 65 12.00 -19.52 -16.05
C GLY A 65 10.72 -18.74 -15.79
N SER A 66 9.55 -19.36 -15.90
CA SER A 66 8.26 -18.72 -15.63
C SER A 66 7.68 -19.14 -14.28
N ILE A 67 6.92 -18.24 -13.66
CA ILE A 67 6.23 -18.46 -12.38
C ILE A 67 4.73 -18.32 -12.67
N SER A 68 3.93 -19.25 -12.15
CA SER A 68 2.47 -19.17 -12.28
C SER A 68 1.90 -18.02 -11.46
N TYR A 69 0.74 -17.49 -11.84
CA TYR A 69 0.10 -16.41 -11.08
C TYR A 69 -0.20 -16.83 -9.63
N ASP A 70 -0.74 -18.03 -9.43
CA ASP A 70 -1.06 -18.55 -8.09
C ASP A 70 0.19 -18.71 -7.24
N THR A 71 1.28 -19.26 -7.80
CA THR A 71 2.57 -19.37 -7.10
C THR A 71 3.14 -18.01 -6.73
N LEU A 72 3.04 -17.02 -7.62
CA LEU A 72 3.57 -15.66 -7.38
C LEU A 72 2.90 -15.00 -6.17
N LEU A 73 1.61 -15.26 -5.94
CA LEU A 73 0.85 -14.75 -4.80
C LEU A 73 1.23 -15.42 -3.47
N GLU A 74 1.92 -16.55 -3.51
CA GLU A 74 2.28 -17.34 -2.33
C GLU A 74 3.76 -17.18 -1.94
N LEU A 75 4.51 -16.27 -2.59
CA LEU A 75 5.93 -16.05 -2.31
C LEU A 75 6.13 -15.11 -1.11
N PRO A 76 6.52 -15.64 0.07
CA PRO A 76 6.52 -14.86 1.30
C PRO A 76 7.57 -13.75 1.33
N TYR A 77 8.75 -13.95 0.73
CA TYR A 77 9.79 -12.93 0.74
C TYR A 77 9.53 -11.84 -0.29
N LEU A 78 8.96 -12.17 -1.45
CA LEU A 78 8.43 -11.18 -2.38
C LEU A 78 7.38 -10.29 -1.71
N GLU A 79 6.43 -10.87 -0.98
CA GLU A 79 5.43 -10.10 -0.23
C GLU A 79 6.07 -9.18 0.82
N GLN A 80 7.07 -9.68 1.56
CA GLN A 80 7.85 -8.87 2.52
C GLN A 80 8.52 -7.66 1.87
N VAL A 81 9.20 -7.88 0.73
CA VAL A 81 9.88 -6.82 -0.02
C VAL A 81 8.90 -5.76 -0.51
N ILE A 82 7.73 -6.18 -1.02
CA ILE A 82 6.68 -5.26 -1.47
C ILE A 82 6.13 -4.45 -0.29
N ASN A 83 5.76 -5.11 0.81
CA ASN A 83 5.21 -4.43 1.98
C ASN A 83 6.19 -3.44 2.60
N GLU A 84 7.47 -3.80 2.75
CA GLU A 84 8.49 -2.90 3.28
C GLU A 84 8.76 -1.72 2.33
N SER A 85 8.67 -1.95 1.02
CA SER A 85 8.78 -0.89 0.02
C SER A 85 7.61 0.09 0.11
N LEU A 86 6.38 -0.40 0.27
CA LEU A 86 5.19 0.44 0.47
C LEU A 86 5.22 1.15 1.83
N ARG A 87 5.82 0.54 2.86
CA ARG A 87 6.02 1.19 4.16
C ARG A 87 6.93 2.41 4.01
N LEU A 88 8.12 2.22 3.44
CA LEU A 88 9.06 3.32 3.23
C LEU A 88 8.57 4.30 2.17
N TRP A 89 7.98 3.83 1.08
CA TRP A 89 7.66 4.66 -0.08
C TRP A 89 6.18 4.53 -0.46
N PRO A 90 5.25 4.97 0.43
CA PRO A 90 3.84 4.89 0.14
C PRO A 90 3.51 5.81 -1.04
N PRO A 91 2.80 5.34 -2.08
CA PRO A 91 2.44 6.17 -3.23
C PRO A 91 1.65 7.43 -2.83
N ALA A 92 0.84 7.34 -1.77
CA ALA A 92 0.16 8.47 -1.15
C ALA A 92 0.81 8.81 0.21
N ALA A 93 1.39 10.00 0.34
CA ALA A 93 2.05 10.43 1.58
C ALA A 93 1.06 10.72 2.72
N PHE A 94 -0.20 11.00 2.40
CA PHE A 94 -1.28 11.24 3.36
C PHE A 94 -2.65 10.88 2.77
N LEU A 95 -3.62 10.63 3.64
CA LEU A 95 -5.04 10.58 3.27
C LEU A 95 -5.77 11.77 3.87
N SER A 96 -6.83 12.20 3.19
CA SER A 96 -7.73 13.23 3.70
C SER A 96 -9.15 12.66 3.82
N LYS A 97 -9.83 12.99 4.92
CA LYS A 97 -11.23 12.61 5.17
C LYS A 97 -12.00 13.82 5.64
N LYS A 98 -13.08 14.17 4.93
CA LYS A 98 -13.99 15.24 5.36
C LYS A 98 -14.98 14.69 6.37
N CYS A 99 -15.04 15.32 7.53
CA CYS A 99 -16.04 15.04 8.55
C CYS A 99 -17.44 15.40 8.04
N THR A 100 -18.33 14.41 7.90
CA THR A 100 -19.69 14.60 7.39
C THR A 100 -20.70 14.94 8.48
N GLU A 101 -20.39 14.55 9.72
CA GLU A 101 -21.16 14.79 10.93
C GLU A 101 -20.20 14.94 12.13
N PRO A 102 -20.49 15.81 13.11
CA PRO A 102 -19.59 16.02 14.24
C PRO A 102 -19.33 14.72 15.00
N ILE A 103 -18.05 14.45 15.29
CA ILE A 103 -17.60 13.23 15.97
C ILE A 103 -16.60 13.59 17.06
N GLU A 104 -16.64 12.86 18.18
CA GLU A 104 -15.56 12.86 19.16
C GLU A 104 -14.63 11.67 18.91
N LEU A 105 -13.35 11.95 18.68
CA LEU A 105 -12.31 10.94 18.60
C LEU A 105 -11.54 10.88 19.91
N ASP A 106 -11.35 9.66 20.44
CA ASP A 106 -10.45 9.43 21.55
C ASP A 106 -8.99 9.44 21.02
N LEU A 107 -8.19 10.40 21.46
CA LEU A 107 -6.77 10.50 21.10
C LEU A 107 -5.89 9.68 22.05
N THR A 108 -6.26 9.68 23.33
CA THR A 108 -5.66 8.85 24.38
C THR A 108 -6.75 8.40 25.35
N SER A 109 -6.41 7.60 26.36
CA SER A 109 -7.36 7.20 27.42
C SER A 109 -7.98 8.37 28.19
N SER A 110 -7.41 9.58 28.10
CA SER A 110 -7.87 10.76 28.82
C SER A 110 -8.13 11.98 27.94
N GLN A 111 -7.77 11.94 26.65
CA GLN A 111 -7.92 13.06 25.73
C GLN A 111 -8.86 12.73 24.59
N LYS A 112 -9.76 13.67 24.31
CA LYS A 112 -10.69 13.61 23.18
C LYS A 112 -10.52 14.82 22.30
N ALA A 113 -10.73 14.64 21.00
CA ALA A 113 -10.82 15.71 20.02
C ALA A 113 -12.19 15.68 19.36
N ARG A 114 -12.91 16.79 19.45
CA ARG A 114 -14.15 16.99 18.70
C ARG A 114 -13.81 17.51 17.31
N ILE A 115 -14.23 16.78 16.29
CA ILE A 115 -14.10 17.17 14.89
C ILE A 115 -15.46 17.65 14.42
N GLU A 116 -15.52 18.92 14.01
CA GLU A 116 -16.75 19.52 13.50
C GLU A 116 -17.02 19.13 12.05
N LYS A 117 -18.31 19.14 11.68
CA LYS A 117 -18.74 18.91 10.31
C LYS A 117 -18.01 19.86 9.34
N GLY A 118 -17.47 19.31 8.27
CA GLY A 118 -16.75 20.04 7.24
C GLY A 118 -15.25 20.14 7.44
N VAL A 119 -14.74 19.84 8.65
CA VAL A 119 -13.30 19.75 8.91
C VAL A 119 -12.69 18.56 8.15
N PHE A 120 -11.50 18.74 7.61
CA PHE A 120 -10.72 17.67 6.98
C PHE A 120 -9.73 17.10 7.98
N ALA A 121 -9.88 15.81 8.31
CA ALA A 121 -8.90 15.05 9.04
C ALA A 121 -7.83 14.53 8.07
N MET A 122 -6.56 14.79 8.40
CA MET A 122 -5.40 14.37 7.61
C MET A 122 -4.71 13.21 8.32
N ILE A 123 -4.46 12.12 7.60
CA ILE A 123 -3.79 10.92 8.10
C ILE A 123 -2.38 10.91 7.48
N PRO A 124 -1.32 11.23 8.23
CA PRO A 124 0.02 11.38 7.68
C PRO A 124 0.73 10.03 7.53
N ILE A 125 0.35 9.25 6.50
CA ILE A 125 0.90 7.90 6.21
C ILE A 125 2.43 7.90 6.29
N TRP A 126 3.08 8.85 5.59
CA TRP A 126 4.54 8.94 5.54
C TRP A 126 5.19 9.02 6.92
N SER A 127 4.56 9.74 7.85
CA SER A 127 5.07 9.94 9.21
C SER A 127 4.81 8.71 10.08
N ILE A 128 3.59 8.16 10.01
CA ILE A 128 3.20 6.96 10.76
C ILE A 128 4.10 5.77 10.39
N HIS A 129 4.34 5.58 9.09
CA HIS A 129 5.21 4.52 8.58
C HIS A 129 6.67 4.66 9.02
N ARG A 130 7.08 5.85 9.50
CA ARG A 130 8.44 6.14 9.97
C ARG A 130 8.51 6.40 11.47
N ASP A 131 7.44 6.12 12.19
CA ASP A 131 7.40 6.35 13.62
C ASP A 131 8.24 5.29 14.36
N PRO A 132 9.29 5.67 15.11
CA PRO A 132 10.09 4.74 15.87
C PRO A 132 9.32 4.03 16.99
N GLU A 133 8.13 4.52 17.38
CA GLU A 133 7.24 3.82 18.32
C GLU A 133 6.70 2.51 17.72
N TYR A 134 6.49 2.47 16.40
CA TYR A 134 5.95 1.30 15.69
C TYR A 134 7.02 0.52 14.92
N TYR A 135 8.10 1.17 14.50
CA TYR A 135 9.12 0.60 13.64
C TYR A 135 10.53 0.86 14.18
N GLU A 136 11.20 -0.16 14.71
CA GLU A 136 12.60 -0.05 15.11
C GLU A 136 13.49 0.32 13.91
N ASN A 137 14.37 1.32 14.00
CA ASN A 137 15.17 1.82 12.86
C ASN A 137 14.30 2.13 11.62
N PRO A 138 13.34 3.07 11.74
CA PRO A 138 12.22 3.22 10.80
C PRO A 138 12.63 3.61 9.37
N THR A 139 13.83 4.19 9.21
CA THR A 139 14.36 4.60 7.90
C THR A 139 15.14 3.49 7.19
N THR A 140 15.39 2.37 7.85
CA THR A 140 16.11 1.23 7.28
C THR A 140 15.12 0.32 6.55
N PHE A 141 15.47 -0.08 5.34
CA PHE A 141 14.73 -1.08 4.56
C PHE A 141 15.01 -2.48 5.11
N ASN A 142 14.03 -3.06 5.79
CA ASN A 142 14.11 -4.38 6.39
C ASN A 142 12.86 -5.22 6.06
N PRO A 143 12.90 -6.06 5.00
CA PRO A 143 11.78 -6.92 4.64
C PRO A 143 11.29 -7.83 5.78
N ASP A 144 12.19 -8.27 6.67
CA ASP A 144 11.87 -9.21 7.76
C ASP A 144 10.86 -8.64 8.77
N ARG A 145 10.57 -7.33 8.76
CA ARG A 145 9.46 -6.75 9.54
C ARG A 145 8.11 -7.37 9.22
N PHE A 146 7.95 -7.80 7.98
CA PHE A 146 6.73 -8.38 7.46
C PHE A 146 6.86 -9.90 7.31
N SER A 147 7.79 -10.53 8.04
CA SER A 147 7.99 -11.97 7.95
C SER A 147 6.75 -12.74 8.44
N PRO A 148 6.50 -13.95 7.91
CA PRO A 148 5.41 -14.80 8.40
C PRO A 148 5.49 -15.06 9.91
N GLU A 149 6.69 -15.17 10.48
CA GLU A 149 6.93 -15.38 11.92
C GLU A 149 6.47 -14.17 12.75
N GLN A 150 6.50 -12.97 12.18
CA GLN A 150 5.98 -11.74 12.78
C GLN A 150 4.49 -11.52 12.47
N GLY A 151 3.83 -12.44 11.75
CA GLY A 151 2.42 -12.31 11.37
C GLY A 151 2.17 -11.47 10.11
N GLY A 152 3.22 -11.16 9.35
CA GLY A 152 3.13 -10.37 8.13
C GLY A 152 2.69 -8.92 8.36
N ALA A 153 1.86 -8.38 7.48
CA ALA A 153 1.34 -7.02 7.60
C ALA A 153 0.20 -6.88 8.62
N SER A 154 -0.40 -7.98 9.07
CA SER A 154 -1.62 -7.96 9.90
C SER A 154 -1.45 -7.19 11.22
N PRO A 155 -0.38 -7.41 12.02
CA PRO A 155 -0.23 -6.69 13.29
C PRO A 155 -0.10 -5.17 13.13
N TYR A 156 0.49 -4.71 12.02
CA TYR A 156 0.62 -3.28 11.74
C TYR A 156 -0.69 -2.68 11.21
N ARG A 157 -1.45 -3.43 10.41
CA ARG A 157 -2.78 -3.01 9.95
C ARG A 157 -3.78 -2.92 11.10
N GLU A 158 -3.76 -3.89 12.02
CA GLU A 158 -4.62 -3.90 13.21
C GLU A 158 -4.33 -2.71 14.13
N LYS A 159 -3.06 -2.30 14.25
CA LYS A 159 -2.64 -1.09 14.97
C LYS A 159 -2.90 0.20 14.20
N GLY A 160 -3.28 0.13 12.92
CA GLY A 160 -3.45 1.29 12.04
C GLY A 160 -2.13 1.99 11.67
N CYS A 161 -0.98 1.34 11.87
CA CYS A 161 0.33 1.93 11.59
C CYS A 161 0.92 1.51 10.23
N PHE A 162 0.23 0.64 9.47
CA PHE A 162 0.57 0.32 8.09
C PHE A 162 -0.63 0.48 7.16
N ILE A 163 -0.46 1.32 6.14
CA ILE A 163 -1.44 1.69 5.12
C ILE A 163 -0.72 1.57 3.77
N PRO A 164 -0.73 0.37 3.15
CA PRO A 164 -0.01 0.10 1.91
C PRO A 164 -0.50 0.92 0.72
#